data_AF-A0A6P4FMV8-F1
#
_entry.id   AF-A0A6P4FMV8-F1
#
_cell.length_a   1.000
_cell.length_b   1.000
_cell.length_c   1.000
_cell.angle_alpha   90.00
_cell.angle_beta   90.00
_cell.angle_gamma   90.00
#
_symmetry.space_group_name_H-M   'P 1'
#
loop_
_entity.id
_entity.type
_entity.pdbx_description
1 polymer ?
#
loop_
_entity_poly.entity_id
_entity_poly.type
_entity_poly.pdbx_seq_one_letter_code
_entity_poly.pdbx_strand_id
1 'polypeptide(L)'
;MELTILNWFDVISVALTFLVIFLVQVLNVYLHILDDNVDNAKSIDVVDKALAKECPVLEPVAIATTTPPKSPTLANGKLEKQISLLDNDSGISLSSINTCSTTAANSSPTYRTHNGFHSFPSHTLSFETLGDEYHEDEDTLSLENLFPCDQTEIYASKKISFIIDELIQTEVNYVNNLKKGMLNYGKLKDVEDLPEGLSGDAKQKLLLGNVEEILELHEQEILPLMLRNQRDLKGLFDEFAVHFEKNRFYCYVSFTMGKKSSMQLRQDNRLWLQTYQTQIKDKLGIDSFLVQPIQRLTRYPLLLQQFISEFYKSGISCKPVLTAVCKLETRMRRALDVVNQAEEIPNIEELNELDLLQMGNFRRSTEFDAQHFPTRKKYRSKVFLFDRSLVCTEVRKRRLAYRQHFHWEHVELQRPLDSSSANANKTINLLVKQQDGGSSGSGRREEYSFVAAEAAVVKQWLLATHKIIEIARNEHARRNTFSLPMDLVLGVVVAIWLIWQYL
;
A
#
# COMPACT_ATOMS: atom_id res chain seq x y z
N MET A 1 19.85 71.62 -24.09
CA MET A 1 18.90 70.68 -24.71
C MET A 1 19.49 69.29 -24.49
N GLU A 2 19.37 68.78 -23.27
CA GLU A 2 19.90 67.46 -22.91
C GLU A 2 18.74 66.46 -22.96
N LEU A 3 18.85 65.51 -23.88
CA LEU A 3 17.97 64.35 -23.94
C LEU A 3 18.23 63.50 -22.69
N THR A 4 17.20 63.32 -21.88
CA THR A 4 17.16 62.32 -20.82
C THR A 4 17.14 60.92 -21.46
N ILE A 5 18.22 60.19 -21.23
CA ILE A 5 18.39 58.79 -21.65
C ILE A 5 17.42 57.96 -20.82
N LEU A 6 16.38 57.43 -21.47
CA LEU A 6 15.40 56.53 -20.87
C LEU A 6 16.10 55.23 -20.47
N ASN A 7 16.19 54.95 -19.18
CA ASN A 7 16.84 53.74 -18.66
C ASN A 7 16.05 52.49 -19.10
N TRP A 8 16.71 51.62 -19.84
CA TRP A 8 16.14 50.35 -20.33
C TRP A 8 15.62 49.45 -19.20
N PHE A 9 16.19 49.56 -18.00
CA PHE A 9 15.75 48.83 -16.82
C PHE A 9 14.33 49.21 -16.34
N ASP A 10 13.95 50.48 -16.46
CA ASP A 10 12.61 50.95 -16.07
C ASP A 10 11.55 50.46 -17.07
N VAL A 11 11.89 50.44 -18.36
CA VAL A 11 11.01 49.92 -19.42
C VAL A 11 10.79 48.41 -19.26
N ILE A 12 11.83 47.66 -18.89
CA ILE A 12 11.73 46.20 -18.66
C ILE A 12 10.88 45.91 -17.42
N SER A 13 11.05 46.68 -16.34
CA SER A 13 10.26 46.51 -15.12
C SER A 13 8.77 46.76 -15.39
N VAL A 14 8.46 47.85 -16.10
CA VAL A 14 7.08 48.18 -16.48
C VAL A 14 6.51 47.16 -17.47
N ALA A 15 7.30 46.68 -18.44
CA ALA A 15 6.85 45.65 -19.37
C ALA A 15 6.55 44.32 -18.66
N LEU A 16 7.35 43.95 -17.65
CA LEU A 16 7.16 42.73 -16.88
C LEU A 16 5.90 42.80 -16.01
N THR A 17 5.59 43.96 -15.42
CA THR A 17 4.35 44.12 -14.64
C THR A 17 3.11 44.04 -15.53
N PHE A 18 3.14 44.65 -16.72
CA PHE A 18 2.06 44.49 -17.70
C PHE A 18 1.90 43.04 -18.19
N LEU A 19 3.00 42.31 -18.41
CA LEU A 19 2.97 40.90 -18.79
C LEU A 19 2.32 40.04 -17.70
N VAL A 20 2.66 40.27 -16.43
CA VAL A 20 2.09 39.53 -15.29
C VAL A 20 0.60 39.83 -15.13
N ILE A 21 0.18 41.10 -15.23
CA ILE A 21 -1.24 41.48 -15.18
C ILE A 21 -2.01 40.82 -16.32
N PHE A 22 -1.46 40.82 -17.53
CA PHE A 22 -2.05 40.18 -18.69
C PHE A 22 -2.19 38.66 -18.50
N LEU A 23 -1.15 37.98 -17.99
CA LEU A 23 -1.21 36.54 -17.70
C LEU A 23 -2.25 36.20 -16.64
N VAL A 24 -2.39 37.02 -15.59
CA VAL A 24 -3.42 36.83 -14.55
C VAL A 24 -4.82 37.02 -15.14
N GLN A 25 -5.02 38.02 -16.00
CA GLN A 25 -6.31 38.25 -16.65
C GLN A 25 -6.67 37.10 -17.61
N VAL A 26 -5.71 36.61 -18.39
CA VAL A 26 -5.91 35.46 -19.28
C VAL A 26 -6.22 34.18 -18.49
N LEU A 27 -5.50 33.94 -17.39
CA LEU A 27 -5.76 32.79 -16.51
C LEU A 27 -7.13 32.89 -15.86
N ASN A 28 -7.55 34.09 -15.44
CA ASN A 28 -8.86 34.30 -14.83
C ASN A 28 -10.01 34.09 -15.84
N VAL A 29 -9.83 34.54 -17.08
CA VAL A 29 -10.78 34.26 -18.17
C VAL A 29 -10.81 32.77 -18.52
N TYR A 30 -9.66 32.11 -18.56
CA TYR A 30 -9.56 30.68 -18.82
C TYR A 30 -10.25 29.84 -17.73
N LEU A 31 -10.07 30.21 -16.46
CA LEU A 31 -10.76 29.57 -15.34
C LEU A 31 -12.27 29.80 -15.39
N HIS A 32 -12.72 31.00 -15.77
CA HIS A 32 -14.15 31.29 -15.92
C HIS A 32 -14.79 30.49 -17.07
N ILE A 33 -14.08 30.32 -18.19
CA ILE A 33 -14.53 29.49 -19.33
C ILE A 33 -14.59 28.00 -18.95
N LEU A 34 -13.70 27.53 -18.08
CA LEU A 34 -13.73 26.17 -17.55
C LEU A 34 -14.92 25.95 -16.61
N ASP A 35 -15.23 26.93 -15.76
CA ASP A 35 -16.38 26.85 -14.84
C ASP A 35 -17.72 26.91 -15.61
N ASP A 36 -17.83 27.78 -16.61
CA ASP A 36 -19.01 27.86 -17.50
C ASP A 36 -19.22 26.57 -18.33
N ASN A 37 -18.15 25.84 -18.68
CA ASN A 37 -18.24 24.54 -19.34
C ASN A 37 -18.69 23.42 -18.38
N VAL A 38 -18.30 23.49 -17.11
CA VAL A 38 -18.72 22.52 -16.08
C VAL A 38 -20.21 22.69 -15.76
N ASP A 39 -20.73 23.92 -15.76
CA ASP A 39 -22.16 24.16 -15.53
C ASP A 39 -23.03 23.88 -16.75
N ASN A 40 -22.52 24.09 -17.98
CA ASN A 40 -23.21 23.65 -19.20
C ASN A 40 -23.27 22.12 -19.32
N ALA A 41 -22.23 21.38 -18.90
CA ALA A 41 -22.23 19.91 -18.89
C ALA A 41 -23.29 19.33 -17.94
N LYS A 42 -23.55 19.98 -16.79
CA LYS A 42 -24.60 19.58 -15.85
C LYS A 42 -26.02 19.82 -16.40
N SER A 43 -26.21 20.79 -17.29
CA SER A 43 -27.52 21.07 -17.90
C SER A 43 -27.92 20.05 -18.97
N ILE A 44 -26.94 19.46 -19.66
CA ILE A 44 -27.16 18.48 -20.74
C ILE A 44 -27.57 17.11 -20.16
N ASP A 45 -26.99 16.70 -19.03
CA ASP A 45 -27.32 15.44 -18.35
C ASP A 45 -28.75 15.39 -17.77
N VAL A 46 -29.40 16.56 -17.59
CA VAL A 46 -30.79 16.64 -17.10
C VAL A 46 -31.80 16.40 -18.23
N VAL A 47 -31.43 16.66 -19.49
CA VAL A 47 -32.33 16.53 -20.64
C VAL A 47 -32.40 15.07 -21.14
N ASP A 48 -31.29 14.33 -21.12
CA ASP A 48 -31.26 12.92 -21.57
C ASP A 48 -31.94 11.93 -20.60
N LYS A 49 -32.12 12.31 -19.33
CA LYS A 49 -32.82 11.48 -18.33
C LYS A 49 -34.35 11.52 -18.42
N ALA A 50 -34.92 12.40 -19.24
CA ALA A 50 -36.36 12.57 -19.38
C ALA A 50 -37.00 11.72 -20.51
N LEU A 51 -36.23 11.07 -21.38
CA LEU A 51 -36.74 10.37 -22.57
C LEU A 51 -36.55 8.84 -22.54
N ALA A 52 -36.77 8.20 -21.39
CA ALA A 52 -36.77 6.73 -21.31
C ALA A 52 -37.87 6.23 -20.35
N LYS A 53 -39.14 6.41 -20.73
CA LYS A 53 -40.28 5.71 -20.14
C LYS A 53 -41.42 5.65 -21.15
N GLU A 54 -41.57 4.50 -21.82
CA GLU A 54 -42.86 3.93 -22.26
C GLU A 54 -42.70 2.51 -22.86
N CYS A 55 -43.09 1.49 -22.06
CA CYS A 55 -43.81 0.23 -22.37
C CYS A 55 -43.25 -0.87 -23.33
N PRO A 56 -43.76 -2.13 -23.29
CA PRO A 56 -44.02 -3.01 -22.13
C PRO A 56 -43.61 -4.50 -22.33
N VAL A 57 -43.80 -5.26 -21.24
CA VAL A 57 -43.59 -6.69 -20.95
C VAL A 57 -44.32 -7.68 -21.89
N LEU A 58 -43.69 -8.83 -22.20
CA LEU A 58 -44.33 -10.10 -22.55
C LEU A 58 -43.47 -11.31 -22.10
N GLU A 59 -44.10 -12.25 -21.40
CA GLU A 59 -43.57 -13.54 -20.92
C GLU A 59 -44.05 -14.73 -21.82
N PRO A 60 -43.62 -16.00 -21.60
CA PRO A 60 -43.10 -16.89 -22.65
C PRO A 60 -44.08 -17.98 -23.13
N VAL A 61 -43.72 -18.63 -24.25
CA VAL A 61 -44.41 -19.83 -24.78
C VAL A 61 -43.46 -21.03 -24.78
N ALA A 62 -43.94 -22.15 -24.23
CA ALA A 62 -43.32 -23.48 -24.26
C ALA A 62 -43.79 -24.30 -25.48
N ILE A 63 -42.99 -25.28 -25.94
CA ILE A 63 -43.41 -26.57 -26.54
C ILE A 63 -42.26 -27.60 -26.39
N ALA A 64 -42.62 -28.87 -26.22
CA ALA A 64 -41.82 -29.98 -25.71
C ALA A 64 -41.40 -31.04 -26.76
N THR A 65 -40.47 -31.93 -26.33
CA THR A 65 -40.27 -33.36 -26.67
C THR A 65 -39.81 -33.75 -28.09
N THR A 66 -38.75 -34.56 -28.29
CA THR A 66 -38.71 -36.03 -28.07
C THR A 66 -37.27 -36.61 -28.18
N THR A 67 -37.01 -37.76 -27.54
CA THR A 67 -35.81 -38.65 -27.64
C THR A 67 -36.24 -40.03 -28.22
N PRO A 68 -35.38 -41.09 -28.23
CA PRO A 68 -34.20 -41.46 -29.04
C PRO A 68 -34.49 -42.78 -29.86
N PRO A 69 -33.55 -43.59 -30.43
CA PRO A 69 -32.73 -44.55 -29.64
C PRO A 69 -31.40 -45.16 -30.23
N LYS A 70 -30.59 -45.74 -29.32
CA LYS A 70 -29.82 -47.03 -29.34
C LYS A 70 -28.51 -47.26 -30.15
N SER A 71 -27.55 -47.79 -29.38
CA SER A 71 -26.23 -48.45 -29.59
C SER A 71 -26.28 -49.78 -30.40
N PRO A 72 -25.16 -50.45 -30.87
CA PRO A 72 -24.10 -51.07 -30.03
C PRO A 72 -22.65 -51.24 -30.60
N THR A 73 -21.69 -51.36 -29.66
CA THR A 73 -20.51 -52.27 -29.50
C THR A 73 -19.64 -52.74 -30.70
N LEU A 74 -18.29 -52.57 -30.64
CA LEU A 74 -17.23 -53.61 -30.39
C LEU A 74 -15.81 -53.25 -30.96
N ALA A 75 -14.80 -53.37 -30.07
CA ALA A 75 -13.37 -53.72 -30.20
C ALA A 75 -12.53 -53.47 -31.48
N ASN A 76 -11.36 -52.83 -31.30
CA ASN A 76 -10.02 -53.40 -31.56
C ASN A 76 -8.91 -52.46 -31.04
N GLY A 77 -7.83 -53.01 -30.49
CA GLY A 77 -6.85 -52.27 -29.67
C GLY A 77 -5.43 -52.08 -30.23
N LYS A 78 -4.55 -51.69 -29.29
CA LYS A 78 -3.10 -51.99 -29.15
C LYS A 78 -2.15 -50.76 -29.14
N LEU A 79 -1.49 -50.59 -27.98
CA LEU A 79 -0.16 -49.96 -27.65
C LEU A 79 0.07 -48.49 -28.04
N GLU A 80 0.76 -47.60 -27.30
CA GLU A 80 1.65 -47.64 -26.14
C GLU A 80 2.00 -46.16 -25.81
N LYS A 81 1.85 -45.65 -24.56
CA LYS A 81 2.82 -44.76 -23.89
C LYS A 81 2.31 -44.27 -22.52
N GLN A 82 3.25 -44.25 -21.59
CA GLN A 82 3.11 -43.95 -20.16
C GLN A 82 2.53 -42.54 -19.90
N ILE A 83 1.56 -42.51 -18.98
CA ILE A 83 0.94 -41.32 -18.42
C ILE A 83 1.79 -40.82 -17.26
N SER A 84 2.29 -39.59 -17.36
CA SER A 84 2.80 -38.79 -16.24
C SER A 84 1.64 -38.02 -15.62
N LEU A 85 1.24 -38.42 -14.41
CA LEU A 85 0.38 -37.65 -13.51
C LEU A 85 1.22 -36.56 -12.82
N LEU A 86 0.92 -35.29 -13.10
CA LEU A 86 1.07 -34.20 -12.13
C LEU A 86 -0.02 -33.16 -12.43
N ASP A 87 -1.19 -33.38 -11.83
CA ASP A 87 -2.00 -32.29 -11.33
C ASP A 87 -1.18 -31.57 -10.26
N ASN A 88 -1.05 -30.25 -10.36
CA ASN A 88 -0.64 -29.41 -9.25
C ASN A 88 -1.38 -28.08 -9.30
N ASP A 89 -2.52 -28.12 -8.63
CA ASP A 89 -3.22 -26.99 -8.07
C ASP A 89 -2.40 -26.53 -6.84
N SER A 90 -1.74 -25.37 -6.92
CA SER A 90 -1.15 -24.74 -5.72
C SER A 90 -1.11 -23.22 -5.87
N GLY A 91 -2.10 -22.58 -5.24
CA GLY A 91 -1.98 -21.20 -4.82
C GLY A 91 -0.84 -21.08 -3.81
N ILE A 92 0.20 -20.33 -4.16
CA ILE A 92 1.33 -20.05 -3.27
C ILE A 92 0.85 -19.05 -2.21
N SER A 93 0.56 -19.57 -1.02
CA SER A 93 0.38 -18.78 0.20
C SER A 93 1.73 -18.14 0.57
N LEU A 94 1.75 -16.82 0.81
CA LEU A 94 2.95 -16.02 1.10
C LEU A 94 3.66 -16.37 2.43
N SER A 95 3.15 -17.35 3.19
CA SER A 95 3.69 -17.79 4.47
C SER A 95 4.95 -18.67 4.40
N SER A 96 5.44 -19.05 3.21
CA SER A 96 6.44 -20.14 3.08
C SER A 96 7.80 -19.75 2.51
N ILE A 97 8.11 -18.45 2.32
CA ILE A 97 9.46 -18.02 1.91
C ILE A 97 10.30 -17.74 3.16
N ASN A 98 10.64 -18.80 3.90
CA ASN A 98 11.58 -18.72 5.02
C ASN A 98 12.46 -19.98 5.04
N THR A 99 13.29 -20.17 4.00
CA THR A 99 14.53 -20.95 4.08
C THR A 99 15.34 -20.80 2.78
N CYS A 100 16.52 -20.20 2.86
CA CYS A 100 17.57 -20.39 1.87
C CYS A 100 18.61 -21.35 2.45
N SER A 101 18.80 -22.49 1.80
CA SER A 101 19.86 -23.45 2.03
C SER A 101 21.07 -23.10 1.15
N THR A 102 22.19 -22.77 1.78
CA THR A 102 23.51 -22.70 1.14
C THR A 102 24.22 -24.05 1.31
N THR A 103 24.50 -24.73 0.20
CA THR A 103 25.37 -25.92 0.14
C THR A 103 26.83 -25.51 0.01
N ALA A 104 27.68 -25.95 0.94
CA ALA A 104 29.10 -26.18 0.71
C ALA A 104 29.60 -27.29 1.65
N ALA A 105 30.27 -28.28 1.06
CA ALA A 105 30.77 -29.50 1.68
C ALA A 105 32.04 -29.28 2.51
N ASN A 106 32.24 -30.06 3.59
CA ASN A 106 33.42 -30.93 3.77
C ASN A 106 33.40 -31.74 5.09
N SER A 107 33.51 -33.06 4.90
CA SER A 107 34.21 -34.09 5.68
C SER A 107 34.22 -34.12 7.23
N SER A 108 33.67 -35.22 7.76
CA SER A 108 33.86 -35.79 9.11
C SER A 108 35.33 -36.24 9.39
N PRO A 109 35.71 -36.55 10.64
CA PRO A 109 35.41 -37.88 11.19
C PRO A 109 34.97 -37.93 12.67
N THR A 110 34.32 -39.05 12.96
CA THR A 110 33.77 -39.58 14.21
C THR A 110 34.80 -39.86 15.31
N TYR A 111 34.45 -39.56 16.58
CA TYR A 111 34.76 -40.41 17.73
C TYR A 111 33.59 -40.43 18.74
N ARG A 112 33.46 -41.59 19.39
CA ARG A 112 32.34 -42.11 20.16
C ARG A 112 32.58 -41.90 21.67
N THR A 113 31.47 -41.91 22.42
CA THR A 113 31.30 -42.18 23.88
C THR A 113 31.74 -41.12 24.91
N HIS A 114 30.77 -40.49 25.60
CA HIS A 114 30.43 -40.84 26.99
C HIS A 114 29.09 -40.22 27.43
N ASN A 115 28.25 -41.03 28.08
CA ASN A 115 27.03 -40.59 28.75
C ASN A 115 27.36 -39.75 29.98
N GLY A 116 26.70 -38.61 30.11
CA GLY A 116 26.69 -37.76 31.30
C GLY A 116 25.51 -36.80 31.21
N PHE A 117 24.49 -37.07 32.03
CA PHE A 117 23.36 -36.20 32.30
C PHE A 117 23.82 -34.77 32.64
N HIS A 118 23.46 -33.77 31.85
CA HIS A 118 23.15 -32.41 32.29
C HIS A 118 22.33 -31.71 31.19
N SER A 119 21.03 -31.53 31.43
CA SER A 119 20.18 -30.63 30.65
C SER A 119 20.74 -29.21 30.72
N PHE A 120 21.24 -28.71 29.60
CA PHE A 120 21.46 -27.28 29.41
C PHE A 120 20.13 -26.63 29.02
N PRO A 121 19.70 -25.54 29.68
CA PRO A 121 18.53 -24.80 29.26
C PRO A 121 18.83 -24.08 27.94
N SER A 122 17.95 -24.27 26.96
CA SER A 122 17.81 -23.40 25.80
C SER A 122 17.37 -22.02 26.28
N HIS A 123 18.31 -21.15 26.63
CA HIS A 123 18.04 -19.72 26.72
C HIS A 123 18.03 -19.14 25.31
N THR A 124 16.98 -19.44 24.56
CA THR A 124 16.34 -18.43 23.72
C THR A 124 15.89 -17.33 24.68
N LEU A 125 16.76 -16.36 24.95
CA LEU A 125 16.34 -15.12 25.59
C LEU A 125 15.32 -14.47 24.68
N SER A 126 14.07 -14.68 25.04
CA SER A 126 12.87 -14.04 24.55
C SER A 126 13.08 -12.53 24.51
N PHE A 127 13.44 -12.01 23.33
CA PHE A 127 13.42 -10.59 22.97
C PHE A 127 11.99 -10.14 22.58
N GLU A 128 10.96 -10.86 23.05
CA GLU A 128 9.55 -10.52 22.81
C GLU A 128 8.98 -9.55 23.86
N THR A 129 9.77 -9.12 24.85
CA THR A 129 9.27 -8.30 25.96
C THR A 129 9.66 -6.82 25.91
N LEU A 130 10.16 -6.30 24.78
CA LEU A 130 10.43 -4.87 24.59
C LEU A 130 9.76 -4.25 23.35
N GLY A 131 8.88 -5.00 22.67
CA GLY A 131 8.16 -4.51 21.50
C GLY A 131 6.73 -4.11 21.83
N ASP A 132 6.52 -2.98 22.52
CA ASP A 132 5.26 -2.19 22.39
C ASP A 132 5.22 -0.83 23.14
N GLU A 133 6.32 -0.40 23.76
CA GLU A 133 6.49 0.97 24.27
C GLU A 133 7.45 1.77 23.40
N TYR A 134 7.12 1.93 22.11
CA TYR A 134 7.60 3.09 21.37
C TYR A 134 6.37 3.96 21.08
N HIS A 135 6.16 4.92 21.96
CA HIS A 135 5.25 6.03 21.73
C HIS A 135 5.68 6.72 20.42
N GLU A 136 4.77 6.80 19.45
CA GLU A 136 4.99 7.55 18.20
C GLU A 136 5.12 9.07 18.45
N ASP A 137 4.91 9.52 19.70
CA ASP A 137 4.74 10.92 20.08
C ASP A 137 5.88 11.49 20.94
N GLU A 138 6.92 10.71 21.27
CA GLU A 138 8.10 11.24 21.96
C GLU A 138 9.14 11.73 20.94
N ASP A 139 8.77 12.79 20.21
CA ASP A 139 9.73 13.80 19.74
C ASP A 139 10.22 14.64 20.93
N THR A 140 10.57 14.00 22.06
CA THR A 140 11.41 14.68 23.03
C THR A 140 12.73 14.89 22.32
N LEU A 141 13.01 16.15 22.01
CA LEU A 141 14.31 16.69 21.64
C LEU A 141 15.31 16.37 22.77
N SER A 142 15.70 15.10 22.87
CA SER A 142 16.79 14.67 23.71
C SER A 142 18.03 15.35 23.14
N LEU A 143 18.69 16.16 23.97
CA LEU A 143 19.94 16.86 23.61
C LEU A 143 21.01 15.89 23.06
N GLU A 144 20.91 14.59 23.37
CA GLU A 144 21.73 13.51 22.80
C GLU A 144 21.58 13.35 21.28
N ASN A 145 20.44 13.70 20.67
CA ASN A 145 20.24 13.63 19.22
C ASN A 145 20.85 14.82 18.45
N LEU A 146 21.26 15.89 19.13
CA LEU A 146 21.85 17.09 18.53
C LEU A 146 23.37 17.01 18.36
N PHE A 147 24.04 16.05 18.99
CA PHE A 147 25.48 15.84 18.82
C PHE A 147 25.76 14.81 17.74
N PRO A 148 26.68 15.08 16.79
CA PRO A 148 27.16 14.06 15.85
C PRO A 148 27.68 12.85 16.63
N CYS A 149 27.05 11.69 16.45
CA CYS A 149 27.59 10.43 16.95
C CYS A 149 28.80 10.05 16.08
N ASP A 150 29.92 9.70 16.69
CA ASP A 150 31.06 9.15 15.96
C ASP A 150 30.68 7.76 15.40
N GLN A 151 30.39 7.71 14.10
CA GLN A 151 30.03 6.47 13.41
C GLN A 151 31.26 5.61 13.08
N THR A 152 32.48 6.04 13.43
CA THR A 152 33.73 5.34 13.07
C THR A 152 33.77 3.91 13.60
N GLU A 153 33.28 3.67 14.82
CA GLU A 153 33.18 2.31 15.39
C GLU A 153 32.23 1.39 14.61
N ILE A 154 31.18 1.96 14.00
CA ILE A 154 30.23 1.22 13.16
C ILE A 154 30.93 0.72 11.89
N TYR A 155 31.67 1.61 11.21
CA TYR A 155 32.41 1.26 10.00
C TYR A 155 33.65 0.40 10.27
N ALA A 156 34.20 0.44 11.49
CA ALA A 156 35.29 -0.45 11.89
C ALA A 156 34.84 -1.92 11.98
N SER A 157 33.54 -2.17 12.21
CA SER A 157 32.98 -3.52 12.19
C SER A 157 32.81 -4.01 10.75
N LYS A 158 33.70 -4.91 10.32
CA LYS A 158 33.64 -5.54 8.98
C LYS A 158 32.28 -6.15 8.68
N LYS A 159 31.65 -6.81 9.67
CA LYS A 159 30.34 -7.44 9.48
C LYS A 159 29.23 -6.42 9.25
N ILE A 160 29.24 -5.30 9.97
CA ILE A 160 28.27 -4.23 9.73
C ILE A 160 28.49 -3.61 8.35
N SER A 161 29.74 -3.35 7.97
CA SER A 161 30.06 -2.92 6.60
C SER A 161 29.49 -3.87 5.56
N PHE A 162 29.68 -5.19 5.72
CA PHE A 162 29.12 -6.18 4.80
C PHE A 162 27.58 -6.13 4.71
N ILE A 163 26.88 -5.92 5.83
CA ILE A 163 25.41 -5.83 5.82
C ILE A 163 24.95 -4.57 5.06
N ILE A 164 25.64 -3.44 5.24
CA ILE A 164 25.33 -2.19 4.53
C ILE A 164 25.65 -2.33 3.04
N ASP A 165 26.80 -2.90 2.70
CA ASP A 165 27.19 -3.19 1.32
C ASP A 165 26.19 -4.14 0.65
N GLU A 166 25.75 -5.19 1.36
CA GLU A 166 24.72 -6.12 0.88
C GLU A 166 23.40 -5.39 0.65
N LEU A 167 22.96 -4.56 1.61
CA LEU A 167 21.71 -3.81 1.51
C LEU A 167 21.68 -2.92 0.25
N ILE A 168 22.77 -2.21 -0.03
CA ILE A 168 22.91 -1.32 -1.20
C ILE A 168 23.12 -2.10 -2.49
N GLN A 169 24.01 -3.08 -2.51
CA GLN A 169 24.29 -3.84 -3.73
C GLN A 169 23.06 -4.63 -4.18
N THR A 170 22.30 -5.18 -3.23
CA THR A 170 21.03 -5.86 -3.54
C THR A 170 19.95 -4.88 -3.99
N GLU A 171 19.99 -3.61 -3.57
CA GLU A 171 19.11 -2.55 -4.10
C GLU A 171 19.43 -2.23 -5.56
N VAL A 172 20.71 -2.03 -5.88
CA VAL A 172 21.18 -1.81 -7.25
C VAL A 172 20.74 -2.97 -8.16
N ASN A 173 20.94 -4.20 -7.70
CA ASN A 173 20.53 -5.38 -8.44
C ASN A 173 19.01 -5.45 -8.62
N TYR A 174 18.24 -5.11 -7.57
CA TYR A 174 16.78 -5.08 -7.63
C TYR A 174 16.27 -4.07 -8.67
N VAL A 175 16.74 -2.82 -8.62
CA VAL A 175 16.37 -1.79 -9.60
C VAL A 175 16.74 -2.22 -11.03
N ASN A 176 17.94 -2.76 -11.23
CA ASN A 176 18.36 -3.23 -12.55
C ASN A 176 17.51 -4.41 -13.06
N ASN A 177 17.15 -5.34 -12.19
CA ASN A 177 16.28 -6.45 -12.55
C ASN A 177 14.86 -5.96 -12.88
N LEU A 178 14.34 -4.98 -12.15
CA LEU A 178 13.06 -4.36 -12.47
C LEU A 178 13.08 -3.65 -13.83
N LYS A 179 14.11 -2.84 -14.09
CA LYS A 179 14.32 -2.19 -15.41
C LYS A 179 14.36 -3.20 -16.54
N LYS A 180 15.09 -4.30 -16.36
CA LYS A 180 15.19 -5.38 -17.35
C LYS A 180 13.83 -6.04 -17.59
N GLY A 181 13.06 -6.33 -16.54
CA GLY A 181 11.72 -6.87 -16.67
C GLY A 181 10.76 -5.91 -17.37
N MET A 182 10.84 -4.62 -17.07
CA MET A 182 10.07 -3.58 -17.76
C MET A 182 10.50 -3.41 -19.23
N LEU A 183 11.78 -3.56 -19.56
CA LEU A 183 12.23 -3.58 -20.95
C LEU A 183 11.65 -4.78 -21.71
N ASN A 184 11.62 -5.96 -21.07
CA ASN A 184 11.15 -7.20 -21.67
C ASN A 184 9.63 -7.25 -21.85
N TYR A 185 8.87 -6.77 -20.85
CA TYR A 185 7.42 -6.96 -20.78
C TYR A 185 6.62 -5.64 -20.81
N GLY A 186 7.24 -4.50 -20.50
CA GLY A 186 6.59 -3.19 -20.45
C GLY A 186 6.16 -2.61 -21.80
N LYS A 187 6.58 -3.22 -22.91
CA LYS A 187 6.15 -2.84 -24.28
C LYS A 187 5.47 -3.98 -25.04
N LEU A 188 4.90 -4.95 -24.31
CA LEU A 188 4.15 -6.07 -24.91
C LEU A 188 3.07 -5.62 -25.89
N LYS A 189 2.41 -4.48 -25.65
CA LYS A 189 1.41 -3.91 -26.55
C LYS A 189 1.94 -3.55 -27.95
N ASP A 190 3.24 -3.33 -28.08
CA ASP A 190 3.89 -2.95 -29.34
C ASP A 190 4.39 -4.19 -30.13
N VAL A 191 4.20 -5.41 -29.59
CA VAL A 191 4.66 -6.66 -30.19
C VAL A 191 3.68 -7.13 -31.26
N GLU A 192 4.20 -7.46 -32.45
CA GLU A 192 3.43 -8.08 -33.54
C GLU A 192 2.90 -9.46 -33.08
N ASP A 193 1.68 -9.82 -33.51
CA ASP A 193 0.99 -11.07 -33.11
C ASP A 193 0.64 -11.20 -31.62
N LEU A 194 0.37 -10.08 -30.94
CA LEU A 194 -0.16 -10.08 -29.57
C LEU A 194 -1.60 -10.65 -29.52
N PRO A 195 -1.92 -11.60 -28.63
CA PRO A 195 -3.28 -12.12 -28.46
C PRO A 195 -4.24 -11.01 -28.04
N GLU A 196 -5.49 -11.09 -28.52
CA GLU A 196 -6.54 -10.13 -28.15
C GLU A 196 -6.72 -10.01 -26.63
N GLY A 197 -6.54 -11.12 -25.90
CA GLY A 197 -6.61 -11.16 -24.44
C GLY A 197 -5.55 -10.31 -23.71
N LEU A 198 -4.43 -10.01 -24.36
CA LEU A 198 -3.35 -9.17 -23.83
C LEU A 198 -3.29 -7.79 -24.48
N SER A 199 -4.13 -7.54 -25.49
CA SER A 199 -4.12 -6.30 -26.26
C SER A 199 -4.72 -5.12 -25.48
N GLY A 200 -4.12 -3.94 -25.70
CA GLY A 200 -4.56 -2.69 -25.11
C GLY A 200 -3.91 -2.33 -23.76
N ASP A 201 -3.87 -1.03 -23.48
CA ASP A 201 -3.20 -0.46 -22.30
C ASP A 201 -3.75 -0.98 -20.98
N ALA A 202 -5.08 -1.19 -20.90
CA ALA A 202 -5.72 -1.68 -19.68
C ALA A 202 -5.27 -3.12 -19.33
N LYS A 203 -5.14 -4.00 -20.33
CA LYS A 203 -4.68 -5.38 -20.13
C LYS A 203 -3.20 -5.43 -19.78
N GLN A 204 -2.40 -4.55 -20.37
CA GLN A 204 -0.98 -4.45 -20.01
C GLN A 204 -0.78 -3.98 -18.57
N LYS A 205 -1.52 -2.94 -18.14
CA LYS A 205 -1.55 -2.49 -16.74
C LYS A 205 -2.05 -3.58 -15.80
N LEU A 206 -3.05 -4.37 -16.21
CA LEU A 206 -3.51 -5.50 -15.42
C LEU A 206 -2.47 -6.63 -15.32
N LEU A 207 -1.76 -6.91 -16.41
CA LEU A 207 -0.74 -7.96 -16.48
C LEU A 207 0.44 -7.65 -15.56
N LEU A 208 0.96 -6.44 -15.63
CA LEU A 208 2.14 -6.03 -14.87
C LEU A 208 1.81 -5.38 -13.52
N GLY A 209 0.55 -5.03 -13.28
CA GLY A 209 0.16 -4.19 -12.15
C GLY A 209 0.79 -2.80 -12.26
N ASN A 210 1.12 -2.22 -11.11
CA ASN A 210 1.82 -0.94 -10.99
C ASN A 210 3.33 -1.12 -10.72
N VAL A 211 3.99 -2.12 -11.33
CA VAL A 211 5.44 -2.33 -11.17
C VAL A 211 6.26 -1.13 -11.62
N GLU A 212 5.76 -0.37 -12.60
CA GLU A 212 6.38 0.88 -13.03
C GLU A 212 6.47 1.91 -11.87
N GLU A 213 5.41 2.07 -11.09
CA GLU A 213 5.40 2.95 -9.90
C GLU A 213 6.39 2.47 -8.82
N ILE A 214 6.49 1.15 -8.62
CA ILE A 214 7.48 0.56 -7.72
C ILE A 214 8.90 0.82 -8.25
N LEU A 215 9.12 0.66 -9.55
CA LEU A 215 10.42 0.93 -10.15
C LEU A 215 10.81 2.40 -9.99
N GLU A 216 9.90 3.33 -10.24
CA GLU A 216 10.12 4.76 -10.06
C GLU A 216 10.49 5.10 -8.61
N LEU A 217 9.76 4.57 -7.63
CA LEU A 217 10.08 4.75 -6.21
C LEU A 217 11.53 4.32 -5.92
N HIS A 218 11.92 3.13 -6.37
CA HIS A 218 13.22 2.58 -6.04
C HIS A 218 14.36 3.23 -6.83
N GLU A 219 14.14 3.55 -8.10
CA GLU A 219 15.12 4.18 -8.97
C GLU A 219 15.37 5.66 -8.63
N GLN A 220 14.30 6.40 -8.36
CA GLN A 220 14.38 7.86 -8.24
C GLN A 220 14.54 8.33 -6.79
N GLU A 221 14.07 7.55 -5.82
CA GLU A 221 14.11 7.94 -4.40
C GLU A 221 15.00 7.01 -3.57
N ILE A 222 14.68 5.72 -3.48
CA ILE A 222 15.31 4.82 -2.50
C ILE A 222 16.79 4.56 -2.82
N LEU A 223 17.12 4.16 -4.04
CA LEU A 223 18.50 3.87 -4.42
C LEU A 223 19.40 5.12 -4.35
N PRO A 224 19.02 6.30 -4.90
CA PRO A 224 19.81 7.52 -4.77
C PRO A 224 20.04 7.93 -3.31
N LEU A 225 19.02 7.81 -2.46
CA LEU A 225 19.12 8.07 -1.02
C LEU A 225 20.15 7.15 -0.35
N MET A 226 20.07 5.84 -0.64
CA MET A 226 21.00 4.87 -0.08
C MET A 226 22.44 5.11 -0.54
N LEU A 227 22.63 5.46 -1.83
CA LEU A 227 23.95 5.74 -2.37
C LEU A 227 24.55 7.04 -1.80
N ARG A 228 23.75 8.09 -1.63
CA ARG A 228 24.21 9.38 -1.10
C ARG A 228 24.58 9.30 0.39
N ASN A 229 23.81 8.54 1.18
CA ASN A 229 23.97 8.44 2.63
C ASN A 229 24.83 7.24 3.08
N GLN A 230 25.64 6.64 2.18
CA GLN A 230 26.54 5.52 2.49
C GLN A 230 27.47 5.74 3.70
N ARG A 231 27.80 7.00 3.98
CA ARG A 231 28.70 7.42 5.07
C ARG A 231 27.98 8.08 6.23
N ASP A 232 26.65 8.16 6.18
CA ASP A 232 25.81 8.65 7.27
C ASP A 232 24.61 7.71 7.46
N LEU A 233 24.78 6.69 8.31
CA LEU A 233 23.75 5.67 8.52
C LEU A 233 22.52 6.24 9.23
N LYS A 234 22.69 7.23 10.12
CA LYS A 234 21.56 7.88 10.77
C LYS A 234 20.70 8.59 9.72
N GLY A 235 21.33 9.42 8.87
CA GLY A 235 20.66 10.09 7.76
C GLY A 235 20.01 9.11 6.80
N LEU A 236 20.70 8.01 6.45
CA LEU A 236 20.16 6.94 5.60
C LEU A 236 18.86 6.38 6.20
N PHE A 237 18.87 5.97 7.46
CA PHE A 237 17.71 5.32 8.07
C PHE A 237 16.55 6.29 8.33
N ASP A 238 16.84 7.51 8.79
CA ASP A 238 15.82 8.53 9.03
C ASP A 238 15.16 8.98 7.72
N GLU A 239 15.95 9.29 6.69
CA GLU A 239 15.42 9.72 5.40
C GLU A 239 14.61 8.60 4.74
N PHE A 240 15.08 7.34 4.82
CA PHE A 240 14.29 6.19 4.36
C PHE A 240 12.95 6.14 5.12
N ALA A 241 12.98 6.28 6.45
CA ALA A 241 11.78 6.20 7.27
C ALA A 241 10.72 7.25 6.89
N VAL A 242 11.12 8.43 6.39
CA VAL A 242 10.20 9.50 5.92
C VAL A 242 9.34 9.05 4.73
N HIS A 243 9.82 8.15 3.87
CA HIS A 243 9.01 7.66 2.74
C HIS A 243 7.75 6.90 3.18
N PHE A 244 7.74 6.31 4.38
CA PHE A 244 6.54 5.69 4.96
C PHE A 244 5.54 6.74 5.46
N GLU A 245 6.01 7.85 6.04
CA GLU A 245 5.15 8.96 6.47
C GLU A 245 4.46 9.62 5.27
N LYS A 246 5.18 9.74 4.16
CA LYS A 246 4.66 10.22 2.87
C LYS A 246 3.85 9.18 2.11
N ASN A 247 3.62 7.99 2.70
CA ASN A 247 2.87 6.89 2.10
C ASN A 247 3.41 6.42 0.73
N ARG A 248 4.71 6.61 0.43
CA ARG A 248 5.31 6.26 -0.87
C ARG A 248 5.29 4.75 -1.12
N PHE A 249 5.42 3.94 -0.06
CA PHE A 249 5.37 2.47 -0.14
C PHE A 249 3.96 1.90 -0.38
N TYR A 250 2.92 2.75 -0.47
CA TYR A 250 1.57 2.28 -0.75
C TYR A 250 1.43 1.62 -2.13
N CYS A 251 2.33 1.92 -3.07
CA CYS A 251 2.41 1.22 -4.36
C CYS A 251 2.46 -0.31 -4.21
N TYR A 252 3.06 -0.85 -3.13
CA TYR A 252 3.08 -2.29 -2.85
C TYR A 252 1.71 -2.87 -2.47
N VAL A 253 0.85 -2.07 -1.83
CA VAL A 253 -0.53 -2.44 -1.51
C VAL A 253 -1.33 -2.57 -2.82
N SER A 254 -1.26 -1.55 -3.67
CA SER A 254 -1.90 -1.55 -4.99
C SER A 254 -1.45 -2.73 -5.85
N PHE A 255 -0.14 -3.03 -5.84
CA PHE A 255 0.43 -4.17 -6.57
C PHE A 255 -0.16 -5.50 -6.11
N THR A 256 -0.24 -5.71 -4.80
CA THR A 256 -0.77 -6.95 -4.22
C THR A 256 -2.26 -7.11 -4.45
N MET A 257 -3.04 -6.03 -4.41
CA MET A 257 -4.47 -6.07 -4.77
C MET A 257 -4.69 -6.52 -6.23
N GLY A 258 -3.81 -6.12 -7.15
CA GLY A 258 -3.88 -6.53 -8.57
C GLY A 258 -3.39 -7.96 -8.86
N LYS A 259 -2.72 -8.61 -7.90
CA LYS A 259 -2.00 -9.88 -8.09
C LYS A 259 -2.88 -11.01 -8.65
N LYS A 260 -4.09 -11.19 -8.11
CA LYS A 260 -5.00 -12.28 -8.52
C LYS A 260 -5.43 -12.14 -9.98
N SER A 261 -5.86 -10.94 -10.37
CA SER A 261 -6.31 -10.65 -11.73
C SER A 261 -5.15 -10.75 -12.73
N SER A 262 -3.97 -10.26 -12.35
CA SER A 262 -2.73 -10.43 -13.12
C SER A 262 -2.38 -11.91 -13.32
N MET A 263 -2.46 -12.72 -12.26
CA MET A 263 -2.18 -14.16 -12.32
C MET A 263 -3.16 -14.90 -13.23
N GLN A 264 -4.46 -14.60 -13.13
CA GLN A 264 -5.47 -15.17 -14.02
C GLN A 264 -5.19 -14.82 -15.49
N LEU A 265 -4.88 -13.55 -15.78
CA LEU A 265 -4.55 -13.11 -17.12
C LEU A 265 -3.31 -13.83 -17.70
N ARG A 266 -2.29 -14.07 -16.87
CA ARG A 266 -1.12 -14.87 -17.27
C ARG A 266 -1.46 -16.32 -17.54
N GLN A 267 -2.33 -16.92 -16.73
CA GLN A 267 -2.75 -18.29 -16.92
C GLN A 267 -3.53 -18.48 -18.22
N ASP A 268 -4.44 -17.55 -18.52
CA ASP A 268 -5.25 -17.56 -19.75
C ASP A 268 -4.38 -17.44 -21.01
N ASN A 269 -3.25 -16.74 -20.92
CA ASN A 269 -2.33 -16.48 -22.04
C ASN A 269 -0.98 -17.23 -21.92
N ARG A 270 -0.93 -18.29 -21.11
CA ARG A 270 0.32 -18.96 -20.71
C ARG A 270 1.15 -19.46 -21.89
N LEU A 271 0.52 -20.07 -22.89
CA LEU A 271 1.21 -20.64 -24.05
C LEU A 271 1.94 -19.57 -24.87
N TRP A 272 1.28 -18.43 -25.07
CA TRP A 272 1.88 -17.31 -25.80
C TRP A 272 3.02 -16.68 -25.00
N LEU A 273 2.82 -16.45 -23.69
CA LEU A 273 3.84 -15.89 -22.80
C LEU A 273 5.10 -16.76 -22.74
N GLN A 274 4.98 -18.09 -22.75
CA GLN A 274 6.12 -19.02 -22.81
C GLN A 274 6.88 -18.94 -24.15
N THR A 275 6.15 -18.78 -25.25
CA THR A 275 6.75 -18.59 -26.58
C THR A 275 7.52 -17.28 -26.63
N TYR A 276 6.89 -16.19 -26.19
CA TYR A 276 7.52 -14.86 -26.11
C TYR A 276 8.75 -14.87 -25.18
N GLN A 277 8.66 -15.48 -24.00
CA GLN A 277 9.78 -15.66 -23.07
C GLN A 277 10.99 -16.32 -23.76
N THR A 278 10.75 -17.35 -24.57
CA THR A 278 11.80 -18.05 -25.31
C THR A 278 12.43 -17.14 -26.38
N GLN A 279 11.62 -16.35 -27.09
CA GLN A 279 12.09 -15.40 -28.10
C GLN A 279 13.00 -14.32 -27.51
N ILE A 280 12.62 -13.74 -26.36
CA ILE A 280 13.43 -12.73 -25.66
C ILE A 280 14.59 -13.33 -24.84
N LYS A 281 14.73 -14.67 -24.85
CA LYS A 281 15.77 -15.43 -24.12
C LYS A 281 15.77 -15.13 -22.62
N ASP A 282 14.60 -14.90 -22.04
CA ASP A 282 14.48 -14.73 -20.59
C ASP A 282 14.40 -16.10 -19.91
N LYS A 283 15.39 -16.38 -19.05
CA LYS A 283 15.53 -17.67 -18.38
C LYS A 283 14.52 -17.88 -17.26
N LEU A 284 14.06 -16.80 -16.63
CA LEU A 284 13.24 -16.88 -15.42
C LEU A 284 11.76 -16.59 -15.70
N GLY A 285 11.48 -15.76 -16.72
CA GLY A 285 10.12 -15.48 -17.17
C GLY A 285 9.37 -14.46 -16.33
N ILE A 286 8.17 -14.12 -16.80
CA ILE A 286 7.33 -13.06 -16.24
C ILE A 286 6.90 -13.34 -14.79
N ASP A 287 6.64 -14.60 -14.42
CA ASP A 287 6.26 -14.95 -13.04
C ASP A 287 7.40 -14.66 -12.06
N SER A 288 8.64 -14.99 -12.43
CA SER A 288 9.80 -14.66 -11.59
C SER A 288 10.03 -13.17 -11.50
N PHE A 289 9.71 -12.40 -12.55
CA PHE A 289 9.81 -10.94 -12.53
C PHE A 289 8.79 -10.32 -11.58
N LEU A 290 7.51 -10.73 -11.66
CA LEU A 290 6.43 -10.15 -10.85
C LEU A 290 6.47 -10.54 -9.36
N VAL A 291 7.26 -11.55 -8.99
CA VAL A 291 7.48 -11.91 -7.58
C VAL A 291 8.55 -11.04 -6.91
N GLN A 292 9.45 -10.41 -7.68
CA GLN A 292 10.58 -9.64 -7.14
C GLN A 292 10.16 -8.49 -6.21
N PRO A 293 9.10 -7.70 -6.48
CA PRO A 293 8.71 -6.62 -5.59
C PRO A 293 8.38 -7.09 -4.17
N ILE A 294 7.54 -8.11 -4.03
CA ILE A 294 7.18 -8.66 -2.72
C ILE A 294 8.40 -9.29 -2.05
N GLN A 295 9.25 -10.00 -2.81
CA GLN A 295 10.51 -10.52 -2.28
C GLN A 295 11.43 -9.40 -1.76
N ARG A 296 11.52 -8.26 -2.44
CA ARG A 296 12.37 -7.16 -1.97
C ARG A 296 11.83 -6.58 -0.67
N LEU A 297 10.52 -6.35 -0.59
CA LEU A 297 9.88 -5.81 0.60
C LEU A 297 10.12 -6.68 1.85
N THR A 298 10.15 -8.01 1.70
CA THR A 298 10.43 -8.92 2.83
C THR A 298 11.89 -8.94 3.26
N ARG A 299 12.83 -8.49 2.41
CA ARG A 299 14.27 -8.52 2.71
C ARG A 299 14.73 -7.35 3.58
N TYR A 300 14.14 -6.16 3.44
CA TYR A 300 14.50 -5.01 4.25
C TYR A 300 14.46 -5.27 5.77
N PRO A 301 13.35 -5.74 6.37
CA PRO A 301 13.31 -5.95 7.81
C PRO A 301 14.31 -7.02 8.28
N LEU A 302 14.64 -8.01 7.43
CA LEU A 302 15.64 -9.03 7.76
C LEU A 302 17.06 -8.45 7.81
N LEU A 303 17.45 -7.65 6.80
CA LEU A 303 18.77 -7.00 6.76
C LEU A 303 18.92 -5.98 7.89
N LEU A 304 17.88 -5.21 8.19
CA LEU A 304 17.87 -4.24 9.29
C LEU A 304 17.96 -4.96 10.65
N GLN A 305 17.25 -6.07 10.83
CA GLN A 305 17.35 -6.89 12.05
C GLN A 305 18.74 -7.52 12.20
N GLN A 306 19.36 -7.96 11.11
CA GLN A 306 20.75 -8.43 11.12
C GLN A 306 21.72 -7.32 11.53
N PHE A 307 21.54 -6.11 11.00
CA PHE A 307 22.31 -4.93 11.41
C PHE A 307 22.16 -4.69 12.91
N ILE A 308 20.93 -4.62 13.43
CA ILE A 308 20.64 -4.39 14.86
C ILE A 308 21.30 -5.48 15.72
N SER A 309 21.20 -6.75 15.32
CA SER A 309 21.80 -7.86 16.05
C SER A 309 23.33 -7.74 16.14
N GLU A 310 24.00 -7.39 15.03
CA GLU A 310 25.45 -7.25 15.01
C GLU A 310 25.92 -5.98 15.73
N PHE A 311 25.11 -4.92 15.71
CA PHE A 311 25.32 -3.70 16.47
C PHE A 311 25.45 -3.99 17.97
N TYR A 312 24.51 -4.76 18.54
CA TYR A 312 24.57 -5.18 19.95
C TYR A 312 25.74 -6.13 20.24
N LYS A 313 25.99 -7.12 19.36
CA LYS A 313 27.10 -8.08 19.53
C LYS A 313 28.47 -7.41 19.54
N SER A 314 28.64 -6.36 18.73
CA SER A 314 29.89 -5.62 18.62
C SER A 314 30.10 -4.63 19.78
N GLY A 315 29.11 -4.47 20.67
CA GLY A 315 29.19 -3.53 21.79
C GLY A 315 29.23 -2.06 21.38
N ILE A 316 28.77 -1.74 20.16
CA ILE A 316 28.84 -0.38 19.63
C ILE A 316 27.83 0.50 20.35
N SER A 317 28.27 1.68 20.80
CA SER A 317 27.44 2.62 21.53
C SER A 317 27.12 3.87 20.70
N CYS A 318 26.31 3.70 19.65
CA CYS A 318 25.76 4.82 18.87
C CYS A 318 24.23 4.84 18.91
N LYS A 319 23.67 5.41 19.98
CA LYS A 319 22.22 5.50 20.20
C LYS A 319 21.46 6.12 19.02
N PRO A 320 21.91 7.23 18.39
CA PRO A 320 21.12 7.86 17.32
C PRO A 320 20.94 6.96 16.09
N VAL A 321 21.97 6.21 15.70
CA VAL A 321 21.87 5.24 14.59
C VAL A 321 20.99 4.06 14.97
N LEU A 322 21.13 3.56 16.21
CA LEU A 322 20.31 2.46 16.72
C LEU A 322 18.81 2.82 16.74
N THR A 323 18.47 4.02 17.21
CA THR A 323 17.08 4.49 17.20
C THR A 323 16.54 4.62 15.78
N ALA A 324 17.32 5.19 14.86
CA ALA A 324 16.91 5.36 13.47
C ALA A 324 16.68 4.02 12.75
N VAL A 325 17.59 3.04 12.93
CA VAL A 325 17.44 1.71 12.32
C VAL A 325 16.26 0.94 12.90
N CYS A 326 16.03 0.99 14.22
CA CYS A 326 14.88 0.35 14.86
C CYS A 326 13.56 0.95 14.37
N LYS A 327 13.50 2.28 14.23
CA LYS A 327 12.35 3.01 13.68
C LYS A 327 12.06 2.58 12.24
N LEU A 328 13.08 2.55 11.38
CA LEU A 328 12.93 2.10 9.98
C LEU A 328 12.49 0.64 9.90
N GLU A 329 13.11 -0.23 10.69
CA GLU A 329 12.79 -1.66 10.73
C GLU A 329 11.33 -1.91 11.13
N THR A 330 10.86 -1.19 12.16
CA THR A 330 9.48 -1.28 12.62
C THR A 330 8.51 -0.80 11.55
N ARG A 331 8.83 0.28 10.83
CA ARG A 331 8.02 0.79 9.70
C ARG A 331 7.97 -0.21 8.55
N MET A 332 9.09 -0.85 8.23
CA MET A 332 9.17 -1.90 7.20
C MET A 332 8.29 -3.10 7.55
N ARG A 333 8.33 -3.59 8.79
CA ARG A 333 7.47 -4.70 9.24
C ARG A 333 6.00 -4.34 9.13
N ARG A 334 5.61 -3.16 9.64
CA ARG A 334 4.23 -2.68 9.54
C ARG A 334 3.76 -2.56 8.10
N ALA A 335 4.59 -2.03 7.20
CA ALA A 335 4.26 -1.94 5.79
C ALA A 335 4.06 -3.32 5.16
N LEU A 336 4.93 -4.29 5.47
CA LEU A 336 4.78 -5.67 5.03
C LEU A 336 3.48 -6.30 5.54
N ASP A 337 3.11 -6.07 6.80
CA ASP A 337 1.86 -6.58 7.37
C ASP A 337 0.63 -6.02 6.64
N VAL A 338 0.64 -4.72 6.32
CA VAL A 338 -0.44 -4.08 5.56
C VAL A 338 -0.52 -4.65 4.14
N VAL A 339 0.62 -4.85 3.48
CA VAL A 339 0.68 -5.44 2.13
C VAL A 339 0.15 -6.88 2.14
N ASN A 340 0.52 -7.68 3.13
CA ASN A 340 0.01 -9.05 3.28
C ASN A 340 -1.51 -9.07 3.51
N GLN A 341 -2.02 -8.18 4.36
CA GLN A 341 -3.46 -8.06 4.61
C GLN A 341 -4.24 -7.61 3.37
N ALA A 342 -3.63 -6.79 2.50
CA ALA A 342 -4.27 -6.31 1.29
C ALA A 342 -4.55 -7.41 0.26
N GLU A 343 -3.84 -8.54 0.31
CA GLU A 343 -4.07 -9.71 -0.58
C GLU A 343 -5.49 -10.29 -0.43
N GLU A 344 -6.13 -10.06 0.72
CA GLU A 344 -7.47 -10.57 1.00
C GLU A 344 -8.59 -9.73 0.38
N ILE A 345 -8.32 -8.45 0.08
CA ILE A 345 -9.35 -7.50 -0.37
C ILE A 345 -10.02 -7.92 -1.69
N PRO A 346 -9.27 -8.34 -2.74
CA PRO A 346 -9.87 -8.85 -3.98
C PRO A 346 -10.63 -10.18 -3.82
N ASN A 347 -10.56 -10.83 -2.65
CA ASN A 347 -11.25 -12.07 -2.35
C ASN A 347 -12.54 -11.86 -1.55
N ILE A 348 -12.89 -10.61 -1.24
CA ILE A 348 -14.15 -10.27 -0.58
C ILE A 348 -15.29 -10.40 -1.62
N GLU A 349 -16.21 -11.32 -1.36
CA GLU A 349 -17.41 -11.51 -2.19
C GLU A 349 -18.30 -10.28 -2.10
N GLU A 350 -18.94 -9.92 -3.23
CA GLU A 350 -19.91 -8.81 -3.33
C GLU A 350 -19.32 -7.41 -3.10
N LEU A 351 -18.00 -7.29 -2.89
CA LEU A 351 -17.34 -5.97 -2.79
C LEU A 351 -17.22 -5.26 -4.15
N ASN A 352 -17.31 -6.01 -5.26
CA ASN A 352 -17.10 -5.50 -6.63
C ASN A 352 -18.07 -4.39 -7.06
N GLU A 353 -19.18 -4.19 -6.34
CA GLU A 353 -20.11 -3.08 -6.58
C GLU A 353 -19.62 -1.74 -6.00
N LEU A 354 -18.59 -1.77 -5.13
CA LEU A 354 -17.98 -0.59 -4.54
C LEU A 354 -16.69 -0.23 -5.27
N ASP A 355 -16.59 1.04 -5.66
CA ASP A 355 -15.35 1.60 -6.16
C ASP A 355 -14.37 1.74 -4.98
N LEU A 356 -13.40 0.81 -4.89
CA LEU A 356 -12.31 0.85 -3.89
C LEU A 356 -11.61 2.21 -3.86
N LEU A 357 -11.58 2.92 -4.99
CA LEU A 357 -11.02 4.27 -5.04
C LEU A 357 -11.78 5.19 -4.10
N GLN A 358 -13.12 5.16 -4.06
CA GLN A 358 -13.96 5.99 -3.17
C GLN A 358 -13.70 5.75 -1.69
N MET A 359 -13.24 4.56 -1.32
CA MET A 359 -12.93 4.19 0.06
C MET A 359 -11.58 4.77 0.53
N GLY A 360 -10.71 5.16 -0.40
CA GLY A 360 -9.37 5.69 -0.12
C GLY A 360 -8.35 4.58 0.12
N ASN A 361 -7.16 4.93 0.65
CA ASN A 361 -6.10 3.94 0.81
C ASN A 361 -6.42 2.95 1.91
N PHE A 362 -6.15 1.67 1.66
CA PHE A 362 -6.24 0.64 2.69
C PHE A 362 -5.15 0.83 3.74
N ARG A 363 -5.51 0.73 5.02
CA ARG A 363 -4.60 0.96 6.15
C ARG A 363 -4.32 -0.28 6.96
N ARG A 364 -5.35 -1.06 7.28
CA ARG A 364 -5.23 -2.26 8.13
C ARG A 364 -6.51 -3.08 8.08
N SER A 365 -6.39 -4.38 8.30
CA SER A 365 -7.52 -5.27 8.59
C SER A 365 -7.29 -5.98 9.91
N THR A 366 -8.37 -6.35 10.60
CA THR A 366 -8.31 -7.07 11.88
C THR A 366 -9.55 -7.94 12.05
N GLU A 367 -9.37 -9.12 12.61
CA GLU A 367 -10.46 -10.05 12.90
C GLU A 367 -11.01 -9.81 14.31
N PHE A 368 -12.32 -9.74 14.41
CA PHE A 368 -13.08 -9.51 15.64
C PHE A 368 -14.23 -10.51 15.73
N ASP A 369 -14.63 -10.84 16.95
CA ASP A 369 -15.96 -11.39 17.20
C ASP A 369 -16.94 -10.21 17.20
N ALA A 370 -17.74 -10.12 16.13
CA ALA A 370 -18.70 -9.05 15.96
C ALA A 370 -20.08 -9.46 16.47
N GLN A 371 -20.75 -8.55 17.16
CA GLN A 371 -22.15 -8.61 17.52
C GLN A 371 -22.88 -7.46 16.84
N HIS A 372 -23.77 -7.77 15.91
CA HIS A 372 -24.67 -6.80 15.31
C HIS A 372 -25.85 -6.55 16.26
N PHE A 373 -25.96 -5.34 16.81
CA PHE A 373 -26.97 -5.03 17.82
C PHE A 373 -28.42 -5.14 17.31
N PRO A 374 -28.79 -4.58 16.13
CA PRO A 374 -30.16 -4.65 15.62
C PRO A 374 -30.70 -6.08 15.47
N THR A 375 -29.87 -7.01 14.98
CA THR A 375 -30.30 -8.41 14.75
C THR A 375 -29.84 -9.37 15.85
N ARG A 376 -29.08 -8.88 16.84
CA ARG A 376 -28.39 -9.68 17.87
C ARG A 376 -27.56 -10.85 17.33
N LYS A 377 -27.12 -10.76 16.07
CA LYS A 377 -26.34 -11.82 15.42
C LYS A 377 -24.88 -11.69 15.82
N LYS A 378 -24.25 -12.82 16.16
CA LYS A 378 -22.82 -12.92 16.45
C LYS A 378 -22.13 -13.70 15.35
N TYR A 379 -21.01 -13.20 14.87
CA TYR A 379 -20.21 -13.84 13.84
C TYR A 379 -18.76 -13.34 13.89
N ARG A 380 -17.84 -14.13 13.33
CA ARG A 380 -16.47 -13.66 13.12
C ARG A 380 -16.47 -12.66 11.97
N SER A 381 -16.02 -11.45 12.25
CA SER A 381 -15.95 -10.36 11.29
C SER A 381 -14.51 -9.96 11.04
N LYS A 382 -14.11 -9.87 9.78
CA LYS A 382 -12.88 -9.18 9.42
C LYS A 382 -13.23 -7.75 9.04
N VAL A 383 -12.59 -6.80 9.69
CA VAL A 383 -12.90 -5.38 9.57
C VAL A 383 -11.72 -4.68 8.93
N PHE A 384 -11.97 -3.97 7.83
CA PHE A 384 -10.98 -3.30 7.00
C PHE A 384 -11.09 -1.79 7.21
N LEU A 385 -9.96 -1.16 7.51
CA LEU A 385 -9.81 0.28 7.65
C LEU A 385 -9.27 0.86 6.34
N PHE A 386 -9.99 1.83 5.80
CA PHE A 386 -9.54 2.67 4.71
C PHE A 386 -9.51 4.14 5.14
N ASP A 387 -8.86 5.00 4.37
CA ASP A 387 -8.77 6.44 4.66
C ASP A 387 -10.14 7.12 4.81
N ARG A 388 -11.16 6.68 4.05
CA ARG A 388 -12.47 7.34 4.01
C ARG A 388 -13.61 6.49 4.57
N SER A 389 -13.36 5.20 4.77
CA SER A 389 -14.40 4.27 5.23
C SER A 389 -13.88 3.10 6.04
N LEU A 390 -14.77 2.56 6.84
CA LEU A 390 -14.67 1.28 7.52
C LEU A 390 -15.48 0.22 6.75
N VAL A 391 -14.93 -0.97 6.50
CA VAL A 391 -15.70 -2.08 5.91
C VAL A 391 -15.76 -3.26 6.86
N CYS A 392 -16.97 -3.75 7.08
CA CYS A 392 -17.24 -4.96 7.84
C CYS A 392 -17.55 -6.10 6.89
N THR A 393 -16.90 -7.23 7.12
CA THR A 393 -17.12 -8.48 6.37
C THR A 393 -17.42 -9.62 7.34
N GLU A 394 -18.14 -10.64 6.90
CA GLU A 394 -18.30 -11.88 7.66
C GLU A 394 -17.35 -12.96 7.16
N VAL A 395 -16.65 -13.60 8.08
CA VAL A 395 -15.78 -14.75 7.80
C VAL A 395 -16.65 -16.01 7.68
N ARG A 396 -16.87 -16.49 6.45
CA ARG A 396 -17.61 -17.72 6.14
C ARG A 396 -16.65 -18.82 5.68
N LYS A 397 -16.25 -19.69 6.61
CA LYS A 397 -15.25 -20.75 6.39
C LYS A 397 -13.91 -20.19 5.88
N ARG A 398 -13.71 -20.15 4.57
CA ARG A 398 -12.49 -19.68 3.89
C ARG A 398 -12.72 -18.44 3.01
N ARG A 399 -13.90 -17.84 3.07
CA ARG A 399 -14.29 -16.69 2.24
C ARG A 399 -14.72 -15.53 3.12
N LEU A 400 -14.52 -14.32 2.63
CA LEU A 400 -14.98 -13.08 3.24
C LEU A 400 -16.21 -12.61 2.48
N ALA A 401 -17.35 -12.53 3.16
CA ALA A 401 -18.57 -11.99 2.58
C ALA A 401 -18.72 -10.54 3.00
N TYR A 402 -18.85 -9.62 2.04
CA TYR A 402 -19.17 -8.23 2.33
C TYR A 402 -20.47 -8.14 3.17
N ARG A 403 -20.50 -7.23 4.14
CA ARG A 403 -21.69 -6.99 4.97
C ARG A 403 -22.14 -5.54 4.85
N GLN A 404 -21.27 -4.61 5.23
CA GLN A 404 -21.60 -3.19 5.28
C GLN A 404 -20.32 -2.36 5.28
N HIS A 405 -20.40 -1.11 4.82
CA HIS A 405 -19.35 -0.12 5.00
C HIS A 405 -19.92 1.15 5.64
N PHE A 406 -19.04 1.92 6.26
CA PHE A 406 -19.38 3.17 6.92
C PHE A 406 -18.36 4.24 6.61
N HIS A 407 -18.80 5.43 6.24
CA HIS A 407 -17.92 6.60 6.16
C HIS A 407 -17.59 7.13 7.54
N TRP A 408 -16.33 7.53 7.75
CA TRP A 408 -15.85 8.05 9.03
C TRP A 408 -16.63 9.26 9.56
N GLU A 409 -17.26 10.03 8.68
CA GLU A 409 -18.08 11.19 9.03
C GLU A 409 -19.33 10.80 9.85
N HIS A 410 -19.85 9.60 9.62
CA HIS A 410 -21.12 9.12 10.18
C HIS A 410 -20.95 8.11 11.31
N VAL A 411 -19.72 7.76 11.68
CA VAL A 411 -19.45 6.78 12.73
C VAL A 411 -18.54 7.29 13.82
N GLU A 412 -18.69 6.71 14.99
CA GLU A 412 -17.82 6.92 16.14
C GLU A 412 -17.49 5.57 16.76
N LEU A 413 -16.24 5.42 17.16
CA LEU A 413 -15.76 4.21 17.82
C LEU A 413 -15.51 4.55 19.28
N GLN A 414 -16.15 3.80 20.17
CA GLN A 414 -16.05 4.02 21.60
C GLN A 414 -15.76 2.71 22.32
N ARG A 415 -14.98 2.79 23.41
CA ARG A 415 -14.92 1.68 24.35
C ARG A 415 -16.22 1.60 25.15
N PRO A 416 -16.66 0.41 25.57
CA PRO A 416 -17.81 0.28 26.46
C PRO A 416 -17.63 1.13 27.71
N LEU A 417 -18.68 1.85 28.09
CA LEU A 417 -18.67 2.75 29.26
C LEU A 417 -18.51 1.98 30.58
N ASP A 418 -19.01 0.74 30.62
CA ASP A 418 -18.92 -0.15 31.78
C ASP A 418 -17.57 -0.86 31.83
N SER A 419 -16.59 -0.21 32.46
CA SER A 419 -15.22 -0.71 32.68
C SER A 419 -15.14 -1.95 33.59
N SER A 420 -16.27 -2.40 34.15
CA SER A 420 -16.39 -3.52 35.09
C SER A 420 -16.26 -4.90 34.41
N SER A 421 -16.40 -4.97 33.09
CA SER A 421 -16.28 -6.22 32.34
C SER A 421 -14.81 -6.54 32.07
N ALA A 422 -14.37 -7.77 32.37
CA ALA A 422 -13.02 -8.25 32.07
C ALA A 422 -12.62 -8.12 30.59
N ASN A 423 -13.60 -7.93 29.69
CA ASN A 423 -13.40 -7.74 28.26
C ASN A 423 -13.51 -6.28 27.80
N ALA A 424 -13.74 -5.29 28.69
CA ALA A 424 -13.93 -3.89 28.28
C ALA A 424 -12.74 -3.34 27.47
N ASN A 425 -11.51 -3.72 27.84
CA ASN A 425 -10.29 -3.31 27.13
C ASN A 425 -10.08 -4.04 25.79
N LYS A 426 -10.85 -5.11 25.53
CA LYS A 426 -10.84 -5.90 24.29
C LYS A 426 -12.05 -5.59 23.40
N THR A 427 -12.94 -4.70 23.81
CA THR A 427 -14.18 -4.42 23.11
C THR A 427 -14.20 -2.98 22.58
N ILE A 428 -14.74 -2.83 21.37
CA ILE A 428 -15.00 -1.53 20.73
C ILE A 428 -16.42 -1.57 20.19
N ASN A 429 -17.23 -0.57 20.53
CA ASN A 429 -18.54 -0.37 19.95
C ASN A 429 -18.44 0.62 18.79
N LEU A 430 -19.08 0.30 17.67
CA LEU A 430 -19.30 1.17 16.53
C LEU A 430 -20.68 1.79 16.65
N LEU A 431 -20.71 3.11 16.80
CA LEU A 431 -21.91 3.91 16.85
C LEU A 431 -22.09 4.62 15.52
N VAL A 432 -23.31 4.58 14.99
CA VAL A 432 -23.71 5.29 13.77
C VAL A 432 -24.52 6.52 14.18
N LYS A 433 -24.18 7.68 13.61
CA LYS A 433 -24.93 8.93 13.79
C LYS A 433 -26.24 8.82 13.01
N GLN A 434 -27.36 8.98 13.70
CA GLN A 434 -28.67 9.00 13.05
C GLN A 434 -28.91 10.37 12.40
N GLN A 435 -29.33 10.38 11.14
CA GLN A 435 -29.71 11.60 10.42
C GLN A 435 -31.18 11.90 10.79
N ASP A 436 -31.39 12.76 11.79
CA ASP A 436 -32.72 13.04 12.32
C ASP A 436 -33.61 13.81 11.32
N GLY A 437 -34.65 13.13 10.84
CA GLY A 437 -35.91 13.76 10.51
C GLY A 437 -36.86 13.69 11.71
N GLY A 438 -36.77 14.66 12.63
CA GLY A 438 -37.81 14.91 13.65
C GLY A 438 -37.37 14.84 15.11
N SER A 439 -37.05 16.01 15.68
CA SER A 439 -37.28 16.43 17.07
C SER A 439 -37.27 15.36 18.19
N SER A 440 -36.09 14.96 18.67
CA SER A 440 -35.72 14.94 20.11
C SER A 440 -34.56 13.97 20.36
N GLY A 441 -33.36 14.52 20.54
CA GLY A 441 -32.18 13.82 21.05
C GLY A 441 -31.21 13.40 19.95
N SER A 442 -29.98 13.92 20.00
CA SER A 442 -28.85 13.50 19.18
C SER A 442 -28.60 11.98 19.32
N GLY A 443 -29.36 11.18 18.58
CA GLY A 443 -29.40 9.73 18.68
C GLY A 443 -28.19 9.10 17.98
N ARG A 444 -27.24 8.61 18.76
CA ARG A 444 -26.24 7.67 18.26
C ARG A 444 -26.78 6.27 18.48
N ARG A 445 -26.80 5.44 17.44
CA ARG A 445 -27.24 4.04 17.54
C ARG A 445 -26.02 3.14 17.56
N GLU A 446 -25.93 2.26 18.55
CA GLU A 446 -24.95 1.17 18.52
C GLU A 446 -25.31 0.21 17.39
N GLU A 447 -24.43 0.08 16.41
CA GLU A 447 -24.63 -0.79 15.25
C GLU A 447 -23.90 -2.12 15.46
N TYR A 448 -22.64 -2.05 15.90
CA TYR A 448 -21.78 -3.20 16.14
C TYR A 448 -21.04 -3.12 17.47
N SER A 449 -20.81 -4.27 18.09
CA SER A 449 -19.77 -4.46 19.11
C SER A 449 -18.73 -5.43 18.58
N PHE A 450 -17.47 -5.03 18.58
CA PHE A 450 -16.32 -5.81 18.13
C PHE A 450 -15.47 -6.21 19.32
N VAL A 451 -15.25 -7.51 19.51
CA VAL A 451 -14.37 -8.04 20.55
C VAL A 451 -13.12 -8.63 19.90
N ALA A 452 -11.95 -8.14 20.28
CA ALA A 452 -10.67 -8.66 19.83
C ALA A 452 -10.17 -9.80 20.73
N ALA A 453 -9.28 -10.63 20.21
CA ALA A 453 -8.59 -11.65 21.01
C ALA A 453 -7.75 -11.01 22.15
N GLU A 454 -7.10 -9.89 21.84
CA GLU A 454 -6.15 -9.21 22.72
C GLU A 454 -6.44 -7.71 22.83
N ALA A 455 -6.14 -7.13 23.99
CA ALA A 455 -6.36 -5.70 24.24
C ALA A 455 -5.40 -4.81 23.42
N ALA A 456 -4.20 -5.32 23.11
CA ALA A 456 -3.22 -4.62 22.27
C ALA A 456 -3.77 -4.34 20.86
N VAL A 457 -4.51 -5.30 20.30
CA VAL A 457 -5.18 -5.16 19.00
C VAL A 457 -6.17 -4.00 19.01
N VAL A 458 -7.00 -3.90 20.06
CA VAL A 458 -7.95 -2.77 20.22
C VAL A 458 -7.22 -1.44 20.36
N LYS A 459 -6.15 -1.38 21.15
CA LYS A 459 -5.32 -0.16 21.30
C LYS A 459 -4.78 0.29 19.94
N GLN A 460 -4.14 -0.61 19.20
CA GLN A 460 -3.57 -0.30 17.88
C GLN A 460 -4.65 0.12 16.87
N TRP A 461 -5.82 -0.52 16.91
CA TRP A 461 -6.91 -0.24 15.99
C TRP A 461 -7.57 1.12 16.27
N LEU A 462 -7.75 1.49 17.54
CA LEU A 462 -8.22 2.82 17.94
C LEU A 462 -7.21 3.91 17.54
N LEU A 463 -5.91 3.70 17.79
CA LEU A 463 -4.87 4.64 17.37
C LEU A 463 -4.87 4.86 15.85
N ALA A 464 -4.93 3.77 15.07
CA ALA A 464 -5.01 3.85 13.62
C ALA A 464 -6.25 4.63 13.17
N THR A 465 -7.41 4.35 13.78
CA THR A 465 -8.66 5.01 13.41
C THR A 465 -8.68 6.49 13.79
N HIS A 466 -8.19 6.85 14.98
CA HIS A 466 -8.07 8.24 15.39
C HIS A 466 -7.16 9.02 14.42
N LYS A 467 -6.02 8.45 14.03
CA LYS A 467 -5.11 9.05 13.05
C LYS A 467 -5.79 9.27 11.71
N ILE A 468 -6.56 8.29 11.21
CA ILE A 468 -7.33 8.43 9.96
C ILE A 468 -8.35 9.57 10.06
N ILE A 469 -9.16 9.58 11.13
CA ILE A 469 -10.19 10.60 11.36
C ILE A 469 -9.55 11.99 11.50
N GLU A 470 -8.43 12.09 12.20
CA GLU A 470 -7.72 13.35 12.38
C GLU A 470 -7.15 13.89 11.07
N ILE A 471 -6.52 13.03 10.26
CA ILE A 471 -6.04 13.40 8.92
C ILE A 471 -7.21 13.87 8.06
N ALA A 472 -8.31 13.12 8.02
CA ALA A 472 -9.50 13.49 7.25
C ALA A 472 -10.10 14.84 7.71
N ARG A 473 -10.13 15.08 9.03
CA ARG A 473 -10.56 16.35 9.61
C ARG A 473 -9.63 17.50 9.23
N ASN A 474 -8.31 17.29 9.29
CA ASN A 474 -7.32 18.30 8.92
C ASN A 474 -7.40 18.62 7.41
N GLU A 475 -7.57 17.62 6.55
CA GLU A 475 -7.82 17.83 5.13
C GLU A 475 -9.11 18.62 4.88
N HIS A 476 -10.20 18.28 5.57
CA HIS A 476 -11.47 19.00 5.44
C HIS A 476 -11.36 20.45 5.91
N ALA A 477 -10.65 20.71 7.02
CA ALA A 477 -10.38 22.05 7.51
C ALA A 477 -9.58 22.87 6.48
N ARG A 478 -8.61 22.25 5.82
CA ARG A 478 -7.78 22.91 4.79
C ARG A 478 -8.53 23.18 3.49
N ARG A 479 -9.53 22.36 3.13
CA ARG A 479 -10.37 22.58 1.93
C ARG A 479 -11.17 23.88 1.99
N ASN A 480 -11.55 24.33 3.19
CA ASN A 480 -12.33 25.56 3.37
C ASN A 480 -11.47 26.78 3.74
N THR A 481 -10.15 26.63 3.86
CA THR A 481 -9.23 27.73 4.10
C THR A 481 -8.34 27.92 2.88
N PHE A 482 -8.63 28.93 2.05
CA PHE A 482 -7.65 29.45 1.09
C PHE A 482 -6.49 30.07 1.89
N SER A 483 -5.50 29.25 2.26
CA SER A 483 -4.23 29.77 2.78
C SER A 483 -3.35 30.12 1.61
N LEU A 484 -3.29 31.40 1.25
CA LEU A 484 -2.29 31.90 0.31
C LEU A 484 -0.90 31.62 0.93
N PRO A 485 0.08 31.09 0.16
CA PRO A 485 1.43 30.89 0.66
C PRO A 485 1.95 32.17 1.31
N MET A 486 2.57 32.06 2.48
CA MET A 486 3.06 33.22 3.23
C MET A 486 4.01 34.08 2.39
N ASP A 487 4.75 33.47 1.47
CA ASP A 487 5.62 34.15 0.50
C ASP A 487 4.85 35.01 -0.50
N LEU A 488 3.65 34.58 -0.90
CA LEU A 488 2.76 35.36 -1.77
C LEU A 488 2.17 36.56 -1.00
N VAL A 489 1.79 36.34 0.26
CA VAL A 489 1.31 37.41 1.14
C VAL A 489 2.42 38.44 1.41
N LEU A 490 3.63 37.98 1.72
CA LEU A 490 4.81 38.85 1.87
C LEU A 490 5.11 39.59 0.57
N GLY A 491 5.07 38.90 -0.58
CA GLY A 491 5.29 39.50 -1.89
C GLY A 491 4.30 40.60 -2.20
N VAL A 492 3.01 40.42 -1.88
CA VAL A 492 1.97 41.43 -2.04
C VAL A 492 2.19 42.61 -1.08
N VAL A 493 2.54 42.36 0.19
CA VAL A 493 2.83 43.43 1.16
C VAL A 493 4.05 44.25 0.74
N VAL A 494 5.12 43.60 0.28
CA VAL A 494 6.33 44.27 -0.23
C VAL A 494 6.02 45.06 -1.49
N ALA A 495 5.21 44.53 -2.40
CA ALA A 495 4.79 45.25 -3.61
C ALA A 495 3.96 46.50 -3.27
N ILE A 496 3.00 46.41 -2.34
CA ILE A 496 2.21 47.55 -1.86
C ILE A 496 3.11 48.60 -1.21
N TRP A 497 4.06 48.16 -0.37
CA TRP A 497 5.03 49.05 0.29
C TRP A 497 5.91 49.78 -0.73
N LEU A 498 6.42 49.08 -1.74
CA LEU A 498 7.22 49.67 -2.82
C LEU A 498 6.41 50.67 -3.66
N ILE A 499 5.16 50.35 -3.97
CA ILE A 499 4.27 51.27 -4.70
C ILE A 499 4.02 52.55 -3.87
N TRP A 500 3.81 52.42 -2.57
CA TRP A 500 3.58 53.55 -1.67
C TRP A 500 4.82 54.42 -1.44
N GLN A 501 6.01 53.86 -1.63
CA GLN A 501 7.27 54.59 -1.53
C GLN A 501 7.67 55.29 -2.84
N TYR A 502 7.09 54.87 -3.97
CA TYR A 502 7.41 55.36 -5.32
C TYR A 502 6.38 56.36 -5.87
N LEU A 503 5.16 56.37 -5.30
CA LEU A 503 4.15 57.44 -5.43
C LEU A 503 4.41 58.53 -4.38
#